data_AF-A0A2P6RBY7-F1
#
_entry.id   AF-A0A2P6RBY7-F1
#
_cell.length_a   1.000
_cell.length_b   1.000
_cell.length_c   1.000
_cell.angle_alpha   90.00
_cell.angle_beta   90.00
_cell.angle_gamma   90.00
#
_symmetry.space_group_name_H-M   'P 1'
#
loop_
_entity.id
_entity.type
_entity.pdbx_description
1 polymer ?
#
loop_
_entity_poly.entity_id
_entity_poly.type
_entity_poly.pdbx_seq_one_letter_code
_entity_poly.pdbx_strand_id
1 'polypeptide(L)'
;MVVGLGGLNLFGVIILRSLLKDPTVAQVGFIKFIISIFPLLQIYAVSFFVIPLFRWCVLLKKNADIEKRNQARRQFARDIELPDLSLRQKLLSARNMAQRTVIGQDRIVYSSRKDLVEQELDRTDRQVR
;
A
#
# COMPACT_ATOMS: atom_id res chain seq x y z
N MET A 1 -15.79 23.82 3.06
CA MET A 1 -15.70 24.90 4.08
C MET A 1 -14.32 25.03 4.75
N VAL A 2 -13.51 23.97 4.90
CA VAL A 2 -12.20 24.04 5.62
C VAL A 2 -11.12 24.84 4.88
N VAL A 3 -11.06 24.75 3.55
CA VAL A 3 -10.03 25.45 2.74
C VAL A 3 -10.18 26.98 2.81
N GLY A 4 -11.42 27.50 2.85
CA GLY A 4 -11.68 28.94 2.96
C GLY A 4 -11.28 29.51 4.32
N LEU A 5 -11.58 28.79 5.41
CA LEU A 5 -11.21 29.20 6.77
C LEU A 5 -9.68 29.11 6.99
N GLY A 6 -9.04 28.08 6.46
CA GLY A 6 -7.58 27.97 6.48
C GLY A 6 -6.91 29.10 5.70
N GLY A 7 -7.42 29.43 4.51
CA GLY A 7 -6.86 30.50 3.67
C GLY A 7 -6.90 31.86 4.37
N LEU A 8 -8.01 32.17 5.05
CA LEU A 8 -8.13 33.37 5.89
C LEU A 8 -7.13 33.38 7.06
N ASN A 9 -6.90 32.22 7.70
CA ASN A 9 -5.91 32.11 8.79
C ASN A 9 -4.48 32.41 8.30
N LEU A 10 -4.07 31.82 7.17
CA LEU A 10 -2.75 32.05 6.59
C LEU A 10 -2.57 33.52 6.16
N PHE A 11 -3.59 34.11 5.54
CA PHE A 11 -3.58 35.52 5.15
C PHE A 11 -3.47 36.45 6.35
N GLY A 12 -4.21 36.15 7.43
CA GLY A 12 -4.10 36.87 8.70
C GLY A 12 -2.69 36.84 9.29
N VAL A 13 -2.02 35.68 9.26
CA VAL A 13 -0.62 35.56 9.72
C VAL A 13 0.35 36.38 8.85
N ILE A 14 0.13 36.46 7.52
CA ILE A 14 0.97 37.25 6.62
C ILE A 14 0.81 38.76 6.89
N ILE A 15 -0.42 39.24 7.04
CA ILE A 15 -0.68 40.65 7.39
C ILE A 15 -0.08 40.97 8.76
N LEU A 16 -0.33 40.12 9.75
CA LEU A 16 0.20 40.30 11.10
C LEU A 16 1.72 40.34 11.10
N ARG A 17 2.39 39.53 10.26
CA ARG A 17 3.85 39.57 10.08
C ARG A 17 4.32 40.92 9.55
N SER A 18 3.58 41.53 8.62
CA SER A 18 3.92 42.84 8.08
C SER A 18 3.77 43.93 9.14
N LEU A 19 2.70 43.90 9.93
CA LEU A 19 2.46 44.86 11.01
C LEU A 19 3.47 44.76 12.16
N LEU A 20 3.91 43.55 12.50
CA LEU A 20 4.89 43.32 13.57
C LEU A 20 6.34 43.70 13.19
N LYS A 21 6.62 43.93 11.90
CA LYS A 21 7.95 44.37 11.44
C LYS A 21 8.21 45.85 11.72
N ASP A 22 7.17 46.65 11.96
CA ASP A 22 7.34 48.09 12.20
C ASP A 22 8.00 48.36 13.57
N PRO A 23 9.19 49.00 13.61
CA PRO A 23 9.97 49.19 14.84
C PRO A 23 9.32 50.16 15.83
N THR A 24 8.39 51.00 15.35
CA THR A 24 7.58 51.92 16.16
C THR A 24 6.54 51.18 17.01
N VAL A 25 6.04 50.05 16.52
CA VAL A 25 5.01 49.22 17.16
C VAL A 25 5.64 48.24 18.17
N ALA A 26 6.90 47.85 17.97
CA ALA A 26 7.62 46.87 18.78
C ALA A 26 8.01 47.34 20.21
N GLN A 27 7.76 48.61 20.57
CA GLN A 27 8.21 49.19 21.85
C GLN A 27 7.17 49.10 22.99
N VAL A 28 5.92 48.75 22.69
CA VAL A 28 4.88 48.56 23.72
C VAL A 28 5.00 47.17 24.35
N GLY A 29 5.04 47.09 25.69
CA GLY A 29 5.34 45.84 26.42
C GLY A 29 4.47 44.63 26.03
N PHE A 30 3.16 44.85 25.80
CA PHE A 30 2.24 43.80 25.35
C PHE A 30 2.58 43.27 23.94
N ILE A 31 3.06 44.13 23.05
CA ILE A 31 3.37 43.77 21.66
C ILE A 31 4.64 42.91 21.60
N LYS A 32 5.60 43.13 22.51
CA LYS A 32 6.78 42.25 22.66
C LYS A 32 6.39 40.80 22.98
N PHE A 33 5.37 40.61 23.81
CA PHE A 33 4.84 39.27 24.10
C PHE A 33 4.24 38.61 22.86
N ILE A 34 3.46 39.35 22.07
CA ILE A 34 2.90 38.85 20.81
C ILE A 34 4.01 38.49 19.81
N ILE A 35 5.04 39.32 19.67
CA ILE A 35 6.21 39.02 18.82
C ILE A 35 6.91 37.73 19.27
N SER A 36 6.99 37.48 20.59
CA SER A 36 7.63 36.27 21.13
C SER A 36 6.88 34.98 20.80
N ILE A 37 5.54 34.99 20.82
CA ILE A 37 4.71 33.80 20.51
C ILE A 37 4.43 33.67 18.99
N PHE A 38 4.64 34.74 18.22
CA PHE A 38 4.31 34.78 16.80
C PHE A 38 4.97 33.69 15.94
N PRO A 39 6.25 33.29 16.16
CA PRO A 39 6.84 32.16 15.44
C PRO A 39 6.06 30.85 15.63
N LEU A 40 5.51 30.61 16.82
CA LEU A 40 4.70 29.42 17.10
C LEU A 40 3.42 29.41 16.27
N LEU A 41 2.75 30.57 16.17
CA LEU A 41 1.54 30.75 15.37
C LEU A 41 1.82 30.52 13.87
N GLN A 42 2.99 30.97 13.39
CA GLN A 42 3.39 30.75 12.00
C GLN A 42 3.63 29.29 11.68
N ILE A 43 4.35 28.57 12.56
CA ILE A 43 4.56 27.13 12.39
C ILE A 43 3.20 26.43 12.30
N TYR A 44 2.28 26.74 13.21
CA TYR A 44 0.93 26.18 13.20
C TYR A 44 0.20 26.45 11.88
N ALA A 45 0.15 27.72 11.44
CA ALA A 45 -0.54 28.11 10.23
C ALA A 45 0.03 27.42 8.99
N VAL A 46 1.35 27.30 8.89
CA VAL A 46 2.01 26.60 7.77
C VAL A 46 1.79 25.09 7.83
N SER A 47 1.96 24.48 9.01
CA SER A 47 1.77 23.04 9.21
C SER A 47 0.35 22.58 8.87
N PHE A 48 -0.66 23.41 9.12
CA PHE A 48 -2.05 23.14 8.75
C PHE A 48 -2.23 22.84 7.26
N PHE A 49 -1.41 23.42 6.39
CA PHE A 49 -1.44 23.16 4.94
C PHE A 49 -0.41 22.13 4.50
N VAL A 50 0.80 22.21 5.05
CA VAL A 50 1.90 21.33 4.65
C VAL A 50 1.60 19.87 4.96
N ILE A 51 1.00 19.57 6.12
CA ILE A 51 0.71 18.18 6.52
C ILE A 51 -0.33 17.54 5.58
N PRO A 52 -1.52 18.15 5.33
CA PRO A 52 -2.47 17.60 4.37
C PRO A 52 -1.92 17.51 2.94
N LEU A 53 -1.17 18.52 2.49
CA LEU A 53 -0.58 18.53 1.14
C LEU A 53 0.42 17.40 0.96
N PHE A 54 1.32 17.23 1.93
CA PHE A 54 2.29 16.14 1.92
C PHE A 54 1.60 14.78 1.94
N ARG A 55 0.61 14.60 2.83
CA ARG A 55 -0.18 13.37 2.89
C ARG A 55 -0.88 13.09 1.55
N TRP A 56 -1.49 14.11 0.96
CA TRP A 56 -2.16 14.02 -0.34
C TRP A 56 -1.18 13.56 -1.43
N CYS A 57 0.00 14.16 -1.51
CA CYS A 57 1.04 13.75 -2.47
C CYS A 57 1.46 12.28 -2.30
N VAL A 58 1.65 11.82 -1.06
CA VAL A 58 1.99 10.40 -0.79
C VAL A 58 0.85 9.47 -1.18
N LEU A 59 -0.40 9.85 -0.86
CA LEU A 59 -1.59 9.07 -1.20
C LEU A 59 -1.81 8.98 -2.71
N LEU A 60 -1.57 10.06 -3.45
CA LEU A 60 -1.65 10.06 -4.91
C LEU A 60 -0.72 9.01 -5.53
N LYS A 61 0.55 8.97 -5.09
CA LYS A 61 1.52 7.98 -5.58
C LYS A 61 1.09 6.55 -5.24
N LYS A 62 0.71 6.31 -3.99
CA LYS A 62 0.24 4.99 -3.55
C LYS A 62 -0.99 4.53 -4.31
N ASN A 63 -1.94 5.43 -4.57
CA ASN A 63 -3.16 5.12 -5.31
C ASN A 63 -2.85 4.81 -6.78
N ALA A 64 -1.89 5.50 -7.40
CA ALA A 64 -1.46 5.18 -8.76
C ALA A 64 -0.84 3.78 -8.85
N ASP A 65 0.00 3.40 -7.88
CA ASP A 65 0.59 2.06 -7.82
C ASP A 65 -0.45 0.95 -7.56
N ILE A 66 -1.48 1.26 -6.76
CA ILE A 66 -2.62 0.36 -6.55
C ILE A 66 -3.44 0.22 -7.84
N GLU A 67 -3.73 1.33 -8.51
CA GLU A 67 -4.54 1.33 -9.73
C GLU A 67 -3.86 0.55 -10.86
N LYS A 68 -2.55 0.70 -11.04
CA LYS A 68 -1.77 -0.09 -12.02
C LYS A 68 -1.92 -1.60 -11.78
N ARG A 69 -1.83 -2.04 -10.52
CA ARG A 69 -2.01 -3.47 -10.16
C ARG A 69 -3.45 -3.94 -10.32
N ASN A 70 -4.42 -3.09 -9.98
CA ASN A 70 -5.83 -3.40 -10.16
C ASN A 70 -6.20 -3.52 -11.63
N GLN A 71 -5.65 -2.68 -12.50
CA GLN A 71 -5.84 -2.77 -13.94
C GLN A 71 -5.32 -4.11 -14.49
N ALA A 72 -4.11 -4.52 -14.09
CA ALA A 72 -3.59 -5.83 -14.48
C ALA A 72 -4.52 -6.97 -14.00
N ARG A 73 -4.96 -6.96 -12.74
CA ARG A 73 -5.90 -7.97 -12.20
C ARG A 73 -7.23 -7.98 -12.94
N ARG A 74 -7.76 -6.82 -13.33
CA ARG A 74 -8.98 -6.69 -14.12
C ARG A 74 -8.80 -7.25 -15.54
N GLN A 75 -7.66 -7.03 -16.16
CA GLN A 75 -7.33 -7.63 -17.47
C GLN A 75 -7.30 -9.15 -17.36
N PHE A 76 -6.54 -9.70 -16.41
CA PHE A 76 -6.52 -11.14 -16.17
C PHE A 76 -7.90 -11.73 -15.88
N ALA A 77 -8.74 -11.04 -15.09
CA ALA A 77 -10.10 -11.49 -14.82
C ALA A 77 -10.95 -11.57 -16.10
N ARG A 78 -10.85 -10.55 -16.97
CA ARG A 78 -11.55 -10.53 -18.28
C ARG A 78 -11.06 -11.65 -19.20
N ASP A 79 -9.75 -11.89 -19.24
CA ASP A 79 -9.16 -12.96 -20.07
C ASP A 79 -9.61 -14.35 -19.61
N ILE A 80 -9.92 -14.53 -18.32
CA ILE A 80 -10.47 -15.77 -17.77
C ILE A 80 -11.98 -15.90 -18.02
N GLU A 81 -12.73 -14.79 -18.03
CA GLU A 81 -14.17 -14.79 -18.36
C GLU A 81 -14.44 -15.17 -19.82
N LEU A 82 -13.57 -14.72 -20.74
CA LEU A 82 -13.63 -15.04 -22.18
C LEU A 82 -12.33 -15.72 -22.63
N PRO A 83 -12.08 -16.97 -22.19
CA PRO A 83 -10.80 -17.63 -22.40
C PRO A 83 -10.65 -18.08 -23.85
N ASP A 84 -9.48 -17.79 -24.42
CA ASP A 84 -9.05 -18.36 -25.69
C ASP A 84 -8.99 -19.90 -25.61
N LEU A 85 -9.08 -20.58 -26.76
CA LEU A 85 -9.21 -22.04 -26.87
C LEU A 85 -8.05 -22.77 -26.17
N SER A 86 -6.84 -22.24 -26.32
CA SER A 86 -5.61 -22.69 -25.64
C SER A 86 -5.70 -22.56 -24.11
N LEU A 87 -6.18 -21.41 -23.62
CA LEU A 87 -6.30 -21.13 -22.19
C LEU A 87 -7.39 -22.01 -21.55
N ARG A 88 -8.52 -22.18 -22.24
CA ARG A 88 -9.61 -23.06 -21.80
C ARG A 88 -9.15 -24.51 -21.65
N GLN A 89 -8.36 -25.02 -22.60
CA GLN A 89 -7.78 -26.36 -22.51
C GLN A 89 -6.84 -26.50 -21.30
N LYS A 90 -5.97 -25.52 -21.05
CA LYS A 90 -5.08 -25.52 -19.88
C LYS A 90 -5.85 -25.49 -18.56
N LEU A 91 -6.90 -24.68 -18.46
CA LEU A 91 -7.76 -24.59 -17.28
C LEU A 91 -8.51 -25.90 -17.01
N LEU A 92 -9.05 -26.55 -18.06
CA LEU A 92 -9.70 -27.86 -17.92
C LEU A 92 -8.72 -28.96 -17.51
N SER A 93 -7.52 -28.99 -18.09
CA SER A 93 -6.46 -29.93 -17.70
C SER A 93 -6.03 -29.72 -16.26
N ALA A 94 -5.83 -28.47 -15.83
CA ALA A 94 -5.50 -28.14 -14.44
C ALA A 94 -6.60 -28.57 -13.46
N ARG A 95 -7.88 -28.35 -13.81
CA ARG A 95 -9.03 -28.83 -13.01
C ARG A 95 -9.03 -30.35 -12.88
N ASN A 96 -8.82 -31.06 -13.99
CA ASN A 96 -8.79 -32.52 -14.00
C ASN A 96 -7.61 -33.06 -13.18
N MET A 97 -6.44 -32.42 -13.23
CA MET A 97 -5.28 -32.78 -12.40
C MET A 97 -5.57 -32.51 -10.92
N ALA A 98 -6.10 -31.34 -10.57
CA ALA A 98 -6.43 -31.01 -9.18
C ALA A 98 -7.42 -31.99 -8.55
N GLN A 99 -8.38 -32.51 -9.32
CA GLN A 99 -9.31 -33.56 -8.86
C GLN A 99 -8.66 -34.94 -8.75
N ARG A 100 -7.59 -35.22 -9.50
CA ARG A 100 -6.90 -36.52 -9.50
C ARG A 100 -5.76 -36.59 -8.49
N THR A 101 -5.18 -35.47 -8.07
CA THR A 101 -3.97 -35.44 -7.23
C THR A 101 -4.27 -35.33 -5.74
N VAL A 102 -5.04 -36.29 -5.20
CA VAL A 102 -5.01 -36.60 -3.76
C VAL A 102 -4.52 -38.04 -3.61
N ILE A 103 -3.19 -38.21 -3.69
CA ILE A 103 -2.56 -39.51 -3.44
C ILE A 103 -2.17 -39.54 -1.96
N GLY A 104 -2.89 -40.34 -1.17
CA GLY A 104 -2.55 -40.59 0.23
C GLY A 104 -1.18 -41.26 0.37
N GLN A 105 -0.49 -41.04 1.49
CA GLN A 105 0.86 -41.60 1.73
C GLN A 105 0.90 -43.14 1.65
N ASP A 106 -0.25 -43.80 1.87
CA ASP A 106 -0.46 -45.24 1.73
C ASP A 106 -0.33 -45.74 0.28
N ARG A 107 -0.47 -44.87 -0.73
CA ARG A 107 -0.47 -45.24 -2.16
C ARG A 107 0.76 -44.76 -2.93
N ILE A 108 1.71 -44.11 -2.25
CA ILE A 108 2.93 -43.60 -2.87
C ILE A 108 4.01 -44.68 -2.82
N VAL A 109 4.33 -45.26 -3.98
CA VAL A 109 5.38 -46.28 -4.12
C VAL A 109 6.75 -45.65 -4.40
N TYR A 110 6.77 -44.49 -5.05
CA TYR A 110 7.97 -43.73 -5.32
C TYR A 110 7.78 -42.28 -4.91
N SER A 111 8.76 -41.70 -4.23
CA SER A 111 8.73 -40.32 -3.75
C SER A 111 10.06 -39.64 -4.00
N SER A 112 10.03 -38.42 -4.54
CA SER A 112 11.25 -37.61 -4.69
C SER A 112 11.84 -37.13 -3.37
N ARG A 113 11.18 -37.41 -2.24
CA ARG A 113 11.64 -37.06 -0.89
C ARG A 113 12.64 -38.07 -0.33
N LYS A 114 12.55 -39.33 -0.75
CA LYS A 114 13.43 -40.42 -0.29
C LYS A 114 14.46 -40.73 -1.37
N ASP A 115 15.63 -41.23 -0.99
CA ASP A 115 16.60 -41.72 -1.96
C ASP A 115 16.14 -43.05 -2.58
N LEU A 116 16.64 -43.36 -3.77
CA LEU A 116 16.24 -44.54 -4.55
C LEU A 116 16.48 -45.86 -3.79
N VAL A 117 17.60 -45.94 -3.06
CA VAL A 117 17.98 -47.12 -2.27
C VAL A 117 16.99 -47.35 -1.12
N GLU A 118 16.60 -46.28 -0.43
CA GLU A 118 15.64 -46.35 0.68
C GLU A 118 14.25 -46.79 0.19
N GLN A 119 13.86 -46.38 -1.03
CA GLN A 119 12.61 -46.78 -1.67
C GLN A 119 12.59 -48.25 -2.11
N GLU A 120 13.73 -48.81 -2.51
CA GLU A 120 13.87 -50.22 -2.88
C GLU A 120 13.83 -51.15 -1.66
N LEU A 121 14.40 -50.72 -0.53
CA LEU A 121 14.33 -51.44 0.74
C LEU A 121 12.89 -51.50 1.26
N ASP A 122 12.20 -50.36 1.34
CA ASP A 122 10.78 -50.26 1.75
C ASP A 122 9.86 -51.13 0.87
N ARG A 123 10.22 -51.34 -0.41
CA ARG A 123 9.49 -52.21 -1.33
C ARG A 123 9.70 -53.68 -1.04
N THR A 124 10.95 -54.10 -0.85
CA THR A 124 11.31 -55.50 -0.63
C THR A 124 10.65 -56.01 0.65
N ASP A 125 10.66 -55.19 1.71
CA ASP A 125 9.98 -55.51 2.98
C ASP A 125 8.45 -55.65 2.82
N ARG A 126 7.82 -54.90 1.93
CA ARG A 126 6.37 -55.02 1.65
C ARG A 126 6.01 -56.26 0.82
N GLN A 127 6.94 -56.87 0.08
CA GLN A 127 6.70 -58.08 -0.70
C GLN A 127 6.90 -59.37 0.10
N VAL A 128 7.62 -59.30 1.21
CA VAL A 128 7.92 -60.45 2.09
C VAL A 128 6.81 -60.66 3.14
N ARG A 129 5.85 -59.74 3.22
CA ARG A 129 4.72 -59.76 4.16
C ARG A 129 3.41 -60.06 3.43
#